data_AF-A0A093YQ05-F1
#
_entry.id   AF-A0A093YQ05-F1
#
_cell.length_a   1.000
_cell.length_b   1.000
_cell.length_c   1.000
_cell.angle_alpha   90.00
_cell.angle_beta   90.00
_cell.angle_gamma   90.00
#
_symmetry.space_group_name_H-M   'P 1'
#
loop_
_entity.id
_entity.type
_entity.pdbx_description
1 polymer ?
#
loop_
_entity_poly.entity_id
_entity_poly.type
_entity_poly.pdbx_seq_one_letter_code
_entity_poly.pdbx_strand_id
1 'polypeptide(L)'
;MASQPLAAEAPKPLDPQIGSDAIAPPPTIPDPATLILRLLTPAEKEASWVTNSVSWAGRLTQADYIAREAANGSSRLLRDGGVKYWGLTTEGEGGEIYSAVETLKKRVLVHTSKGFNIEDAYGIASVFTPAKYRGHGLAGTMMRKLGEWLDSEEANCQFSVLFSDVG
;
A
#
# COMPACT_ATOMS: atom_id res chain seq x y z
N MET A 1 41.36 -36.31 -29.07
CA MET A 1 40.46 -35.20 -28.73
C MET A 1 39.18 -35.38 -29.54
N ALA A 2 38.24 -36.19 -29.03
CA ALA A 2 37.00 -36.49 -29.74
C ALA A 2 35.86 -35.67 -29.11
N SER A 3 35.28 -34.76 -29.89
CA SER A 3 34.16 -33.92 -29.48
C SER A 3 32.87 -34.74 -29.44
N GLN A 4 32.16 -34.71 -28.30
CA GLN A 4 30.79 -35.25 -28.20
C GLN A 4 29.79 -34.30 -28.88
N PRO A 5 28.71 -34.81 -29.51
CA PRO A 5 27.64 -33.96 -30.01
C PRO A 5 26.64 -33.59 -28.90
N LEU A 6 26.21 -32.33 -28.91
CA LEU A 6 25.20 -31.78 -28.00
C LEU A 6 23.83 -32.41 -28.33
N ALA A 7 23.21 -33.06 -27.34
CA ALA A 7 21.86 -33.59 -27.48
C ALA A 7 20.85 -32.44 -27.65
N ALA A 8 20.01 -32.51 -28.69
CA ALA A 8 18.93 -31.56 -28.91
C ALA A 8 17.83 -31.78 -27.86
N GLU A 9 17.53 -30.73 -27.09
CA GLU A 9 16.45 -30.71 -26.10
C GLU A 9 15.10 -30.67 -26.82
N ALA A 10 14.20 -31.62 -26.51
CA ALA A 10 12.87 -31.68 -27.09
C ALA A 10 12.00 -30.50 -26.61
N PRO A 11 11.11 -29.94 -27.45
CA PRO A 11 10.25 -28.84 -27.03
C PRO A 11 9.27 -29.32 -25.94
N LYS A 12 9.16 -28.55 -24.86
CA LYS A 12 8.15 -28.79 -23.82
C LYS A 12 6.73 -28.75 -24.43
N PRO A 13 5.82 -29.64 -24.00
CA PRO A 13 4.43 -29.57 -24.43
C PRO A 13 3.81 -28.23 -24.03
N LEU A 14 3.06 -27.64 -24.94
CA LEU A 14 2.21 -26.48 -24.66
C LEU A 14 1.06 -26.92 -23.74
N ASP A 15 0.93 -26.29 -22.58
CA ASP A 15 -0.17 -26.53 -21.64
C ASP A 15 -1.53 -26.25 -22.32
N PRO A 16 -2.42 -27.26 -22.45
CA PRO A 16 -3.76 -27.05 -22.95
C PRO A 16 -4.70 -26.90 -21.76
N GLN A 17 -4.90 -25.67 -21.28
CA GLN A 17 -6.04 -25.32 -20.44
C GLN A 17 -6.25 -23.79 -20.38
N ILE A 18 -6.74 -23.22 -21.48
CA ILE A 18 -7.52 -21.97 -21.38
C ILE A 18 -8.91 -22.40 -20.89
N GLY A 19 -9.00 -22.59 -19.58
CA GLY A 19 -10.26 -22.84 -18.88
C GLY A 19 -11.12 -21.58 -18.91
N SER A 20 -12.39 -21.79 -19.20
CA SER A 20 -13.48 -20.83 -19.06
C SER A 20 -13.65 -20.45 -17.58
N ASP A 21 -12.79 -19.59 -17.04
CA ASP A 21 -13.10 -18.90 -15.79
C ASP A 21 -14.30 -18.02 -16.06
N ALA A 22 -15.41 -18.35 -15.39
CA ALA A 22 -16.61 -17.52 -15.40
C ALA A 22 -16.20 -16.09 -15.04
N ILE A 23 -16.42 -15.14 -15.97
CA ILE A 23 -16.17 -13.73 -15.73
C ILE A 23 -17.09 -13.33 -14.57
N ALA A 24 -16.53 -13.27 -13.37
CA ALA A 24 -17.23 -12.73 -12.22
C ALA A 24 -17.74 -11.33 -12.61
N PRO A 25 -18.99 -10.99 -12.26
CA PRO A 25 -19.50 -9.66 -12.56
C PRO A 25 -18.52 -8.63 -11.99
N PRO A 26 -18.25 -7.53 -12.72
CA PRO A 26 -17.35 -6.51 -12.25
C PRO A 26 -17.80 -6.06 -10.86
N PRO A 27 -16.87 -5.90 -9.90
CA PRO A 27 -17.26 -5.53 -8.56
C PRO A 27 -18.00 -4.19 -8.62
N THR A 28 -19.10 -4.08 -7.90
CA THR A 28 -19.80 -2.79 -7.75
C THR A 28 -18.87 -1.86 -6.97
N ILE A 29 -18.41 -0.79 -7.63
CA ILE A 29 -17.58 0.24 -7.03
C ILE A 29 -18.50 1.42 -6.68
N PRO A 30 -18.59 1.84 -5.41
CA PRO A 30 -19.32 3.05 -5.04
C PRO A 30 -18.73 4.28 -5.74
N ASP A 31 -19.52 5.35 -5.84
CA ASP A 31 -18.99 6.65 -6.24
C ASP A 31 -17.81 7.00 -5.31
N PRO A 32 -16.58 7.20 -5.83
CA PRO A 32 -15.45 7.56 -5.00
C PRO A 32 -15.72 8.78 -4.10
N ALA A 33 -16.56 9.71 -4.52
CA ALA A 33 -16.90 10.89 -3.74
C ALA A 33 -17.63 10.56 -2.42
N THR A 34 -18.36 9.44 -2.36
CA THR A 34 -19.09 9.01 -1.15
C THR A 34 -18.23 8.22 -0.18
N LEU A 35 -17.00 7.85 -0.56
CA LEU A 35 -16.09 7.12 0.31
C LEU A 35 -15.39 8.06 1.30
N ILE A 36 -15.06 7.52 2.46
CA ILE A 36 -14.32 8.22 3.52
C ILE A 36 -12.90 7.66 3.65
N LEU A 37 -11.99 8.51 4.10
CA LEU A 37 -10.67 8.09 4.55
C LEU A 37 -10.73 7.93 6.07
N ARG A 38 -10.38 6.76 6.59
CA ARG A 38 -10.32 6.53 8.04
C ARG A 38 -9.15 5.63 8.42
N LEU A 39 -8.84 5.62 9.72
CA LEU A 39 -7.90 4.65 10.28
C LEU A 39 -8.48 3.23 10.15
N LEU A 40 -7.59 2.30 9.80
CA LEU A 40 -7.91 0.88 9.76
C LEU A 40 -7.83 0.27 11.15
N THR A 41 -8.75 -0.66 11.43
CA THR A 41 -8.60 -1.55 12.59
C THR A 41 -7.38 -2.47 12.39
N PRO A 42 -6.86 -3.12 13.45
CA PRO A 42 -5.76 -4.07 13.32
C PRO A 42 -6.04 -5.18 12.29
N ALA A 43 -7.28 -5.69 12.25
CA ALA A 43 -7.69 -6.74 11.32
C ALA A 43 -7.77 -6.23 9.88
N GLU A 44 -8.32 -5.02 9.66
CA GLU A 44 -8.38 -4.41 8.33
C GLU A 44 -6.99 -4.05 7.80
N LYS A 45 -6.10 -3.58 8.67
CA LYS A 45 -4.69 -3.35 8.34
C LYS A 45 -4.04 -4.64 7.84
N GLU A 46 -4.17 -5.73 8.58
CA GLU A 46 -3.60 -7.02 8.18
C GLU A 46 -4.23 -7.53 6.86
N ALA A 47 -5.54 -7.37 6.69
CA ALA A 47 -6.21 -7.68 5.42
C ALA A 47 -5.68 -6.83 4.26
N SER A 48 -5.32 -5.56 4.50
CA SER A 48 -4.69 -4.72 3.48
C SER A 48 -3.29 -5.22 3.08
N TRP A 49 -2.52 -5.75 4.03
CA TRP A 49 -1.23 -6.39 3.78
C TRP A 49 -1.38 -7.72 3.01
N VAL A 50 -2.37 -8.54 3.36
CA VAL A 50 -2.73 -9.73 2.56
C VAL A 50 -3.00 -9.31 1.12
N THR A 51 -3.79 -8.26 0.94
CA THR A 51 -4.21 -7.80 -0.40
C THR A 51 -3.05 -7.21 -1.20
N ASN A 52 -2.17 -6.42 -0.58
CA ASN A 52 -1.05 -5.79 -1.27
C ASN A 52 0.16 -6.74 -1.48
N SER A 53 0.24 -7.84 -0.73
CA SER A 53 1.28 -8.87 -0.86
C SER A 53 1.39 -9.43 -2.29
N VAL A 54 0.27 -9.51 -3.02
CA VAL A 54 0.24 -9.96 -4.43
C VAL A 54 1.10 -9.09 -5.35
N SER A 55 1.36 -7.84 -4.97
CA SER A 55 2.21 -6.91 -5.73
C SER A 55 3.59 -6.72 -5.09
N TRP A 56 3.71 -6.85 -3.77
CA TRP A 56 4.90 -6.39 -3.04
C TRP A 56 5.63 -7.46 -2.21
N ALA A 57 5.12 -8.70 -2.15
CA ALA A 57 5.80 -9.79 -1.43
C ALA A 57 7.12 -10.20 -2.11
N GLY A 58 7.25 -9.99 -3.42
CA GLY A 58 8.41 -10.40 -4.18
C GLY A 58 8.64 -11.92 -4.06
N ARG A 59 9.71 -12.32 -3.36
CA ARG A 59 10.07 -13.73 -3.12
C ARG A 59 9.56 -14.28 -1.77
N LEU A 60 8.98 -13.43 -0.93
CA LEU A 60 8.47 -13.84 0.37
C LEU A 60 7.18 -14.65 0.20
N THR A 61 6.94 -15.60 1.10
CA THR A 61 5.59 -16.12 1.27
C THR A 61 4.69 -14.99 1.79
N GLN A 62 3.37 -15.09 1.59
CA GLN A 62 2.45 -14.09 2.13
C GLN A 62 2.56 -13.96 3.66
N ALA A 63 2.76 -15.08 4.36
CA ALA A 63 2.97 -15.08 5.81
C ALA A 63 4.25 -14.32 6.20
N ASP A 64 5.37 -14.57 5.50
CA ASP A 64 6.64 -13.86 5.76
C ASP A 64 6.54 -12.37 5.44
N TYR A 65 5.80 -12.02 4.39
CA TYR A 65 5.53 -10.63 4.03
C TYR A 65 4.75 -9.91 5.15
N ILE A 66 3.67 -10.51 5.65
CA ILE A 66 2.88 -9.94 6.75
C ILE A 66 3.72 -9.82 8.03
N ALA A 67 4.55 -10.83 8.33
CA ALA A 67 5.45 -10.79 9.47
C ALA A 67 6.49 -9.66 9.35
N ARG A 68 7.02 -9.41 8.14
CA ARG A 68 7.90 -8.28 7.83
C ARG A 68 7.19 -6.94 8.08
N GLU A 69 5.98 -6.77 7.57
CA GLU A 69 5.22 -5.52 7.77
C GLU A 69 4.93 -5.25 9.26
N ALA A 70 4.59 -6.29 10.02
CA ALA A 70 4.43 -6.21 11.47
C ALA A 70 5.73 -5.80 12.18
N ALA A 71 6.87 -6.38 11.78
CA ALA A 71 8.18 -6.02 12.31
C ALA A 71 8.57 -4.56 11.97
N ASN A 72 8.33 -4.12 10.73
CA ASN A 72 8.57 -2.74 10.29
C ASN A 72 7.76 -1.75 11.14
N GLY A 73 6.45 -2.01 11.30
CA GLY A 73 5.56 -1.19 12.12
C GLY A 73 5.92 -1.16 13.61
N SER A 74 6.70 -2.14 14.09
CA SER A 74 7.17 -2.21 15.49
C SER A 74 8.54 -1.55 15.70
N SER A 75 9.18 -1.06 14.63
CA SER A 75 10.45 -0.34 14.72
C SER A 75 10.33 0.91 15.58
N ARG A 76 11.46 1.39 16.14
CA ARG A 76 11.49 2.58 17.02
C ARG A 76 10.81 3.80 16.41
N LEU A 77 10.90 3.96 15.10
CA LEU A 77 10.33 5.11 14.41
C LEU A 77 8.81 4.99 14.25
N LEU A 78 8.29 3.79 14.04
CA LEU A 78 6.90 3.57 13.61
C LEU A 78 5.97 3.16 14.76
N ARG A 79 6.51 2.59 15.85
CA ARG A 79 5.72 2.25 17.03
C ARG A 79 5.05 3.47 17.67
N ASP A 80 4.10 3.22 18.56
CA ASP A 80 3.46 4.24 19.42
C ASP A 80 2.83 5.41 18.64
N GLY A 81 2.23 5.13 17.48
CA GLY A 81 1.59 6.13 16.61
C GLY A 81 2.53 6.81 15.61
N GLY A 82 3.79 6.36 15.54
CA GLY A 82 4.74 6.79 14.51
C GLY A 82 4.31 6.41 13.09
N VAL A 83 3.49 5.37 12.93
CA VAL A 83 2.78 5.05 11.69
C VAL A 83 1.26 5.06 11.92
N LYS A 84 0.52 5.57 10.94
CA LYS A 84 -0.93 5.40 10.84
C LYS A 84 -1.27 4.68 9.54
N TYR A 85 -2.24 3.76 9.62
CA TYR A 85 -2.73 2.94 8.51
C TYR A 85 -4.12 3.42 8.13
N TRP A 86 -4.29 3.84 6.88
CA TRP A 86 -5.51 4.46 6.38
C TRP A 86 -6.16 3.60 5.30
N GLY A 87 -7.49 3.62 5.26
CA GLY A 87 -8.29 3.00 4.21
C GLY A 87 -9.31 3.95 3.63
N LEU A 88 -9.47 3.92 2.31
CA LEU A 88 -10.61 4.50 1.60
C LEU A 88 -11.75 3.47 1.59
N THR A 89 -12.84 3.76 2.31
CA THR A 89 -13.91 2.80 2.60
C THR A 89 -15.24 3.50 2.88
N THR A 90 -16.29 2.73 3.17
CA THR A 90 -17.59 3.24 3.65
C THR A 90 -17.55 3.55 5.15
N GLU A 91 -18.59 4.18 5.67
CA GLU A 91 -18.73 4.35 7.12
C GLU A 91 -18.84 2.99 7.84
N GLY A 92 -18.24 2.90 9.04
CA GLY A 92 -18.22 1.68 9.85
C GLY A 92 -16.97 0.81 9.68
N GLU A 93 -16.71 -0.03 10.70
CA GLU A 93 -15.66 -1.04 10.70
C GLU A 93 -16.11 -2.31 9.96
N GLY A 94 -15.16 -3.06 9.40
CA GLY A 94 -15.43 -4.32 8.69
C GLY A 94 -15.92 -4.16 7.24
N GLY A 95 -15.89 -2.93 6.71
CA GLY A 95 -16.21 -2.63 5.32
C GLY A 95 -15.08 -2.99 4.34
N GLU A 96 -15.40 -3.01 3.04
CA GLU A 96 -14.41 -3.21 1.98
C GLU A 96 -13.40 -2.06 1.96
N ILE A 97 -12.11 -2.39 1.90
CA ILE A 97 -11.02 -1.41 1.74
C ILE A 97 -10.70 -1.27 0.26
N TYR A 98 -11.20 -0.20 -0.37
CA TYR A 98 -11.04 0.03 -1.81
C TYR A 98 -9.63 0.50 -2.17
N SER A 99 -8.95 1.20 -1.27
CA SER A 99 -7.55 1.59 -1.36
C SER A 99 -6.98 1.81 0.04
N ALA A 100 -5.68 1.63 0.21
CA ALA A 100 -4.99 1.83 1.48
C ALA A 100 -3.72 2.68 1.30
N VAL A 101 -3.31 3.37 2.37
CA VAL A 101 -2.11 4.20 2.43
C VAL A 101 -1.61 4.29 3.86
N GLU A 102 -0.31 4.50 4.03
CA GLU A 102 0.33 4.66 5.34
C GLU A 102 1.01 6.03 5.45
N THR A 103 0.92 6.62 6.64
CA THR A 103 1.66 7.85 6.97
C THR A 103 2.65 7.58 8.10
N LEU A 104 3.92 7.88 7.86
CA LEU A 104 5.04 7.66 8.77
C LEU A 104 5.52 9.02 9.30
N LYS A 105 5.26 9.31 10.57
CA LYS A 105 5.66 10.57 11.19
C LYS A 105 7.19 10.67 11.31
N LYS A 106 7.74 11.82 10.92
CA LYS A 106 9.17 12.11 10.95
C LYS A 106 9.39 13.44 11.64
N ARG A 107 10.46 13.51 12.45
CA ARG A 107 10.98 14.79 12.90
C ARG A 107 12.06 15.28 11.96
N VAL A 108 11.91 16.49 11.44
CA VAL A 108 12.73 17.05 10.37
C VAL A 108 13.32 18.39 10.77
N LEU A 109 14.45 18.72 10.16
CA LEU A 109 15.09 20.02 10.29
C LEU A 109 14.68 20.88 9.09
N VAL A 110 14.05 22.04 9.34
CA VAL A 110 13.58 22.95 8.31
C VAL A 110 14.37 24.24 8.39
N HIS A 111 15.05 24.61 7.31
CA HIS A 111 15.78 25.86 7.23
C HIS A 111 14.84 27.01 6.85
N THR A 112 14.88 28.08 7.63
CA THR A 112 14.12 29.31 7.44
C THR A 112 15.06 30.51 7.42
N SER A 113 14.55 31.69 7.07
CA SER A 113 15.32 32.94 7.18
C SER A 113 15.79 33.28 8.60
N LYS A 114 15.21 32.64 9.62
CA LYS A 114 15.54 32.83 11.04
C LYS A 114 16.47 31.73 11.61
N GLY A 115 16.91 30.79 10.78
CA GLY A 115 17.69 29.62 11.20
C GLY A 115 16.92 28.32 11.01
N PHE A 116 17.24 27.29 11.79
CA PHE A 116 16.64 25.97 11.67
C PHE A 116 15.56 25.72 12.73
N ASN A 117 14.45 25.13 12.29
CA ASN A 117 13.39 24.64 13.17
C ASN A 117 13.32 23.11 13.13
N ILE A 118 12.82 22.53 14.23
CA ILE A 118 12.56 21.09 14.36
C ILE A 118 11.05 20.86 14.23
N GLU A 119 10.60 20.49 13.04
CA GLU A 119 9.18 20.39 12.67
C GLU A 119 8.75 18.94 12.41
N ASP A 120 7.45 18.68 12.38
CA ASP A 120 6.89 17.39 11.97
C ASP A 120 6.68 17.34 10.45
N ALA A 121 6.97 16.19 9.85
CA ALA A 121 6.71 15.86 8.46
C ALA A 121 6.26 14.41 8.33
N TYR A 122 5.71 14.03 7.17
CA TYR A 122 5.21 12.67 6.96
C TYR A 122 5.79 12.01 5.72
N GLY A 123 6.32 10.80 5.90
CA GLY A 123 6.52 9.87 4.79
C GLY A 123 5.18 9.27 4.40
N ILE A 124 4.86 9.25 3.11
CA ILE A 124 3.71 8.53 2.58
C ILE A 124 4.21 7.25 1.93
N ALA A 125 3.65 6.13 2.36
CA ALA A 125 4.03 4.80 1.91
C ALA A 125 2.80 3.94 1.62
N SER A 126 3.04 2.77 1.03
CA SER A 126 2.03 1.71 0.91
C SER A 126 0.74 2.14 0.20
N VAL A 127 0.83 3.09 -0.74
CA VAL A 127 -0.30 3.53 -1.57
C VAL A 127 -0.72 2.38 -2.48
N PHE A 128 -1.85 1.75 -2.17
CA PHE A 128 -2.31 0.57 -2.87
C PHE A 128 -3.79 0.64 -3.24
N THR A 129 -4.10 0.26 -4.47
CA THR A 129 -5.45 -0.06 -4.92
C THR A 129 -5.45 -1.47 -5.50
N PRO A 130 -6.29 -2.40 -5.00
CA PRO A 130 -6.44 -3.73 -5.57
C PRO A 130 -6.73 -3.69 -7.07
N ALA A 131 -6.23 -4.64 -7.85
CA ALA A 131 -6.35 -4.63 -9.31
C ALA A 131 -7.81 -4.49 -9.78
N LYS A 132 -8.75 -5.15 -9.09
CA LYS A 132 -10.20 -5.08 -9.34
C LYS A 132 -10.82 -3.68 -9.19
N TYR A 133 -10.11 -2.73 -8.58
CA TYR A 133 -10.57 -1.37 -8.30
C TYR A 133 -9.76 -0.28 -9.01
N ARG A 134 -8.70 -0.63 -9.73
CA ARG A 134 -7.85 0.35 -10.46
C ARG A 134 -8.63 0.99 -11.61
N GLY A 135 -8.22 2.18 -12.04
CA GLY A 135 -8.86 2.92 -13.14
C GLY A 135 -10.14 3.68 -12.78
N HIS A 136 -10.60 3.60 -11.52
CA HIS A 136 -11.85 4.23 -11.06
C HIS A 136 -11.63 5.48 -10.18
N GLY A 137 -10.43 6.07 -10.23
CA GLY A 137 -10.11 7.29 -9.47
C GLY A 137 -9.94 7.13 -7.95
N LEU A 138 -10.09 5.92 -7.41
CA LEU A 138 -10.05 5.63 -5.97
C LEU A 138 -8.73 6.06 -5.29
N ALA A 139 -7.57 5.71 -5.86
CA ALA A 139 -6.27 6.16 -5.35
C ALA A 139 -6.18 7.69 -5.27
N GLY A 140 -6.65 8.39 -6.32
CA GLY A 140 -6.65 9.85 -6.35
C GLY A 140 -7.57 10.46 -5.29
N THR A 141 -8.75 9.86 -5.07
CA THR A 141 -9.66 10.28 -4.01
C THR A 141 -9.06 10.06 -2.63
N MET A 142 -8.45 8.90 -2.38
CA MET A 142 -7.74 8.59 -1.14
C MET A 142 -6.64 9.61 -0.86
N MET A 143 -5.80 9.90 -1.85
CA MET A 143 -4.69 10.84 -1.70
C MET A 143 -5.16 12.30 -1.49
N ARG A 144 -6.28 12.72 -2.10
CA ARG A 144 -6.87 14.04 -1.83
C ARG A 144 -7.32 14.16 -0.37
N LYS A 145 -8.08 13.18 0.13
CA LYS A 145 -8.54 13.15 1.53
C LYS A 145 -7.39 13.04 2.52
N LEU A 146 -6.31 12.33 2.14
CA LEU A 146 -5.10 12.28 2.96
C LEU A 146 -4.41 13.65 3.01
N GLY A 147 -4.38 14.37 1.88
CA GLY A 147 -3.90 15.76 1.82
C GLY A 147 -4.68 16.68 2.75
N GLU A 148 -6.01 16.59 2.75
CA GLU A 148 -6.86 17.35 3.69
C GLU A 148 -6.50 17.08 5.16
N TRP A 149 -6.20 15.82 5.52
CA TRP A 149 -5.71 15.49 6.86
C TRP A 149 -4.30 16.04 7.13
N LEU A 150 -3.38 15.96 6.16
CA LEU A 150 -2.01 16.49 6.31
C LEU A 150 -2.01 18.02 6.51
N ASP A 151 -2.94 18.74 5.89
CA ASP A 151 -3.11 20.20 6.05
C ASP A 151 -3.82 20.59 7.36
N SER A 152 -4.29 19.62 8.14
CA SER A 152 -4.99 19.87 9.40
C SER A 152 -4.03 20.20 10.55
N GLU A 153 -4.55 20.91 11.56
CA GLU A 153 -3.84 21.16 12.82
C GLU A 153 -3.48 19.86 13.55
N GLU A 154 -4.26 18.78 13.38
CA GLU A 154 -3.97 17.48 13.99
C GLU A 154 -2.67 16.88 13.45
N ALA A 155 -2.46 16.97 12.13
CA ALA A 155 -1.23 16.46 11.52
C ALA A 155 -0.04 17.36 11.83
N ASN A 156 -0.24 18.69 11.89
CA ASN A 156 0.83 19.69 12.05
C ASN A 156 2.01 19.39 11.08
N CYS A 157 1.68 19.06 9.83
CA CYS A 157 2.63 18.59 8.84
C CYS A 157 3.24 19.77 8.10
N GLN A 158 4.56 19.94 8.19
CA GLN A 158 5.25 20.99 7.46
C GLN A 158 5.43 20.64 5.97
N PHE A 159 5.65 19.35 5.68
CA PHE A 159 5.69 18.80 4.32
C PHE A 159 5.57 17.27 4.37
N SER A 160 5.22 16.66 3.24
CA SER A 160 5.23 15.22 3.07
C SER A 160 6.13 14.78 1.93
N VAL A 161 6.62 13.54 2.01
CA VAL A 161 7.45 12.91 0.98
C VAL A 161 6.88 11.54 0.69
N LEU A 162 6.62 11.24 -0.57
CA LEU A 162 6.13 9.94 -1.00
C LEU A 162 7.25 9.17 -1.70
N PHE A 163 7.40 7.89 -1.32
CA PHE A 163 8.27 6.95 -2.03
C PHE A 163 7.41 5.87 -2.68
N SER A 164 7.76 5.48 -3.91
CA SER A 164 7.06 4.40 -4.64
C SER A 164 7.40 3.01 -4.10
N ASP A 165 8.46 2.89 -3.30
CA ASP A 165 8.88 1.67 -2.61
C ASP A 165 9.58 2.04 -1.30
N VAL A 166 9.37 1.26 -0.25
CA VAL A 166 10.13 1.37 1.01
C VAL A 166 10.97 0.10 1.11
N GLY A 167 12.17 0.17 0.54
CA GLY A 167 13.21 -0.86 0.68
C GLY A 167 14.10 -0.59 1.88
#